data_AF-A0A7S3VT28-F1
#
_entry.id   AF-A0A7S3VT28-F1
#
_cell.length_a   1.000
_cell.length_b   1.000
_cell.length_c   1.000
_cell.angle_alpha   90.00
_cell.angle_beta   90.00
_cell.angle_gamma   90.00
#
_symmetry.space_group_name_H-M   'P 1'
#
loop_
_entity.id
_entity.type
_entity.pdbx_description
1 polymer ?
#
loop_
_entity_poly.entity_id
_entity_poly.type
_entity_poly.pdbx_seq_one_letter_code
_entity_poly.pdbx_strand_id
1 'polypeptide(L)'
;EEEEEEEEEEREGAPPPASFKATPEQLKQYKRLSGRCWMANKFPLSLKQILPVLQLIGGANKHFYKVESFMSNYADREEFPVRVDIPLILTVSIRLAFKAFQLLDASKRLPPSFFATQPVGYKKKDPPSLEAGETEEGAREGVLAG
;
A
#
# COMPACT_ATOMS: atom_id res chain seq x y z
N GLU A 1 -11.64 47.27 53.28
CA GLU A 1 -11.77 47.25 51.82
C GLU A 1 -10.48 47.89 51.32
N GLU A 2 -9.38 47.11 51.30
CA GLU A 2 -8.99 46.22 50.18
C GLU A 2 -8.49 47.11 49.02
N GLU A 3 -7.29 47.04 48.46
CA GLU A 3 -6.25 46.01 48.24
C GLU A 3 -4.96 46.78 47.81
N GLU A 4 -3.77 46.44 48.33
CA GLU A 4 -2.68 45.66 47.66
C GLU A 4 -2.15 46.34 46.38
N GLU A 5 -1.00 47.05 46.41
CA GLU A 5 0.37 46.53 46.23
C GLU A 5 0.54 45.55 45.07
N GLU A 6 1.07 46.04 43.94
CA GLU A 6 1.85 45.21 43.01
C GLU A 6 3.15 45.97 42.67
N GLU A 7 4.21 45.66 43.42
CA GLU A 7 5.59 45.96 43.06
C GLU A 7 6.06 44.97 41.98
N GLU A 8 6.65 45.52 40.92
CA GLU A 8 7.36 44.78 39.88
C GLU A 8 8.61 44.11 40.46
N GLU A 9 8.67 42.76 40.45
CA GLU A 9 9.94 42.03 40.63
C GLU A 9 10.26 41.25 39.34
N GLU A 10 11.24 41.80 38.62
CA GLU A 10 11.93 41.18 37.48
C GLU A 10 12.61 39.87 37.93
N ARG A 11 12.09 38.71 37.52
CA ARG A 11 12.75 37.41 37.74
C ARG A 11 13.33 36.86 36.45
N GLU A 12 14.66 36.84 36.41
CA GLU A 12 15.52 36.11 35.49
C GLU A 12 14.95 34.71 35.15
N GLY A 13 14.80 34.43 33.86
CA GLY A 13 14.34 33.13 33.37
C GLY A 13 15.29 31.99 33.74
N ALA A 14 14.81 31.07 34.58
CA ALA A 14 15.48 29.85 34.99
C ALA A 14 15.95 29.00 33.79
N PRO A 15 17.06 28.23 33.91
CA PRO A 15 17.50 27.32 32.86
C PRO A 15 16.43 26.27 32.58
N PRO A 16 16.24 25.85 31.31
CA PRO A 16 15.20 24.88 30.97
C PRO A 16 15.48 23.54 31.69
N PRO A 17 14.46 22.89 32.27
CA PRO A 17 14.66 21.64 32.98
C PRO A 17 15.12 20.54 32.02
N ALA A 18 16.15 19.80 32.46
CA ALA A 18 16.70 18.62 31.80
C ALA A 18 15.70 17.44 31.81
N SER A 19 14.61 17.54 31.05
CA SER A 19 13.76 16.42 30.64
C SER A 19 12.76 16.88 29.59
N PHE A 20 13.21 17.00 28.34
CA PHE A 20 12.29 16.88 27.21
C PHE A 20 11.88 15.40 27.09
N LYS A 21 10.86 14.99 27.87
CA LYS A 21 10.16 13.74 27.60
C LYS A 21 9.17 14.01 26.48
N ALA A 22 9.57 13.71 25.24
CA ALA A 22 8.67 13.75 24.11
C ALA A 22 7.47 12.84 24.39
N THR A 23 6.27 13.40 24.40
CA THR A 23 5.02 12.63 24.46
C THR A 23 4.90 11.76 23.20
N PRO A 24 4.34 10.53 23.28
CA PRO A 24 4.18 9.65 22.13
C PRO A 24 3.32 10.26 21.00
N GLU A 25 2.57 11.32 21.29
CA GLU A 25 1.82 12.11 20.31
C GLU A 25 2.71 12.99 19.42
N GLN A 26 3.86 13.45 19.92
CA GLN A 26 4.79 14.31 19.17
C GLN A 26 5.70 13.56 18.17
N LEU A 27 5.78 12.23 18.27
CA LEU A 27 6.61 11.39 17.37
C LEU A 27 5.91 11.02 16.05
N LYS A 28 4.67 11.45 15.82
CA LYS A 28 3.93 11.17 14.57
C LYS A 28 4.16 12.22 13.49
N GLN A 29 5.39 12.67 13.31
CA GLN A 29 5.76 13.43 12.12
C GLN A 29 5.92 12.45 10.95
N TYR A 30 4.80 11.97 10.41
CA TYR A 30 4.80 11.24 9.16
C TYR A 30 5.35 12.17 8.08
N LYS A 31 6.61 11.95 7.68
CA LYS A 31 7.17 12.59 6.49
C LYS A 31 6.20 12.29 5.34
N ARG A 32 5.56 13.32 4.79
CA ARG A 32 4.65 13.19 3.63
C ARG A 32 5.47 12.63 2.46
N LEU A 33 5.28 11.35 2.19
CA LEU A 33 5.86 10.69 1.03
C LEU A 33 4.89 10.86 -0.14
N SER A 34 5.33 11.57 -1.17
CA SER A 34 4.55 11.78 -2.38
C SER A 34 5.05 10.88 -3.51
N GLY A 35 4.14 10.07 -4.06
CA GLY A 35 4.36 9.34 -5.31
C GLY A 35 4.06 10.22 -6.53
N ARG A 36 4.55 9.80 -7.69
CA ARG A 36 4.21 10.40 -8.99
C ARG A 36 3.50 9.38 -9.86
N CYS A 37 2.37 9.78 -10.43
CA CYS A 37 1.59 8.95 -11.34
C CYS A 37 1.40 9.71 -12.66
N TRP A 38 1.77 9.09 -13.77
CA TRP A 38 1.53 9.61 -15.10
C TRP A 38 0.34 8.87 -15.69
N MET A 39 -0.72 9.62 -15.97
CA MET A 39 -1.99 9.11 -16.45
C MET A 39 -2.14 9.44 -17.94
N ALA A 40 -2.63 8.49 -18.73
CA ALA A 40 -2.96 8.69 -20.14
C ALA A 40 -4.47 8.67 -20.34
N ASN A 41 -4.97 9.67 -21.06
CA ASN A 41 -6.36 9.71 -21.53
C ASN A 41 -6.55 8.73 -22.68
N LYS A 42 -7.72 8.09 -22.77
CA LYS A 42 -8.11 7.18 -23.87
C LYS A 42 -7.09 6.06 -24.12
N PHE A 43 -6.47 5.55 -23.06
CA PHE A 43 -5.61 4.36 -23.18
C PHE A 43 -6.49 3.13 -23.47
N PRO A 44 -6.04 2.17 -24.28
CA PRO A 44 -6.82 0.97 -24.63
C PRO A 44 -7.12 0.01 -23.46
N LEU A 45 -6.57 0.27 -22.27
CA LEU A 45 -6.89 -0.43 -21.02
C LEU A 45 -7.36 0.57 -19.98
N SER A 46 -8.24 0.12 -19.10
CA SER A 46 -8.67 0.91 -17.95
C SER A 46 -7.95 0.47 -16.68
N LEU A 47 -7.84 1.39 -15.71
CA LEU A 47 -7.25 1.07 -14.41
C LEU A 47 -8.03 -0.05 -13.69
N LYS A 48 -9.35 -0.09 -13.84
CA LYS A 48 -10.22 -1.14 -13.27
C LYS A 48 -9.83 -2.55 -13.76
N GLN A 49 -9.31 -2.68 -14.98
CA GLN A 49 -8.89 -3.97 -15.53
C GLN A 49 -7.55 -4.46 -14.99
N ILE A 50 -6.64 -3.56 -14.61
CA ILE A 50 -5.30 -3.94 -14.12
C ILE A 50 -5.25 -4.12 -12.59
N LEU A 51 -6.15 -3.48 -11.85
CA LEU A 51 -6.22 -3.58 -10.39
C LEU A 51 -6.29 -5.04 -9.87
N PRO A 52 -7.10 -5.95 -10.43
CA PRO A 52 -7.12 -7.35 -9.99
C PRO A 52 -5.76 -8.06 -10.15
N VAL A 53 -5.01 -7.73 -11.22
CA VAL A 53 -3.66 -8.26 -11.44
C VAL A 53 -2.70 -7.74 -10.38
N LEU A 54 -2.79 -6.45 -10.05
CA LEU A 54 -1.98 -5.85 -8.99
C LEU A 54 -2.33 -6.41 -7.61
N GLN A 55 -3.59 -6.70 -7.33
CA GLN A 55 -4.04 -7.35 -6.09
C GLN A 55 -3.47 -8.75 -5.94
N LEU A 56 -3.53 -9.55 -7.02
CA LEU A 56 -2.96 -10.89 -7.04
C LEU A 56 -1.45 -10.86 -6.74
N ILE A 57 -0.70 -9.98 -7.41
CA ILE A 57 0.75 -9.82 -7.19
C ILE A 57 1.03 -9.24 -5.80
N GLY A 58 0.17 -8.34 -5.32
CA GLY A 58 0.25 -7.71 -3.99
C GLY A 58 0.14 -8.72 -2.85
N GLY A 59 -0.67 -9.78 -3.02
CA GLY A 59 -0.75 -10.89 -2.07
C GLY A 59 0.59 -11.63 -1.90
N ALA A 60 1.38 -11.72 -2.98
CA ALA A 60 2.71 -12.35 -2.94
C ALA A 60 3.84 -11.37 -2.58
N ASN A 61 3.65 -10.05 -2.77
CA ASN A 61 4.70 -9.04 -2.60
C ASN A 61 4.18 -7.75 -1.93
N LYS A 62 4.68 -7.48 -0.71
CA LYS A 62 4.35 -6.30 0.11
C LYS A 62 4.57 -4.96 -0.60
N HIS A 63 5.49 -4.90 -1.56
CA HIS A 63 5.75 -3.68 -2.29
C HIS A 63 4.71 -3.42 -3.39
N PHE A 64 4.22 -4.49 -4.04
CA PHE A 64 3.11 -4.38 -5.00
C PHE A 64 1.79 -4.06 -4.30
N TYR A 65 1.60 -4.54 -3.07
CA TYR A 65 0.46 -4.13 -2.25
C TYR A 65 0.38 -2.60 -2.06
N LYS A 66 1.52 -1.93 -1.85
CA LYS A 66 1.55 -0.45 -1.78
C LYS A 66 1.17 0.21 -3.11
N VAL A 67 1.55 -0.40 -4.23
CA VAL A 67 1.19 0.10 -5.57
C VAL A 67 -0.31 -0.05 -5.81
N GLU A 68 -0.86 -1.23 -5.50
CA GLU A 68 -2.29 -1.51 -5.59
C GLU A 68 -3.09 -0.52 -4.74
N SER A 69 -2.76 -0.39 -3.45
CA SER A 69 -3.41 0.55 -2.55
C SER A 69 -3.33 2.00 -3.04
N PHE A 70 -2.18 2.41 -3.60
CA PHE A 70 -2.03 3.73 -4.20
C PHE A 70 -2.94 3.92 -5.43
N MET A 71 -2.97 2.93 -6.33
CA MET A 71 -3.76 2.97 -7.56
C MET A 71 -5.26 2.90 -7.30
N SER A 72 -5.70 2.18 -6.26
CA SER A 72 -7.12 2.07 -5.90
C SER A 72 -7.75 3.44 -5.60
N ASN A 73 -6.98 4.43 -5.15
CA ASN A 73 -7.48 5.81 -4.97
C ASN A 73 -7.87 6.51 -6.29
N TYR A 74 -7.45 5.97 -7.43
CA TYR A 74 -7.74 6.51 -8.75
C TYR A 74 -8.72 5.62 -9.52
N ALA A 75 -9.28 4.58 -8.91
CA ALA A 75 -10.10 3.58 -9.60
C ALA A 75 -11.34 4.17 -10.29
N ASP A 76 -11.88 5.27 -9.79
CA ASP A 76 -13.04 5.96 -10.36
C ASP A 76 -12.71 6.79 -11.60
N ARG A 77 -11.43 6.95 -11.90
CA ARG A 77 -10.94 7.72 -13.04
C ARG A 77 -10.94 6.89 -14.32
N GLU A 78 -11.23 7.54 -15.45
CA GLU A 78 -11.19 6.92 -16.77
C GLU A 78 -9.77 6.86 -17.38
N GLU A 79 -8.79 7.52 -16.77
CA GLU A 79 -7.41 7.48 -17.25
C GLU A 79 -6.64 6.22 -16.81
N PHE A 80 -5.60 5.87 -17.56
CA PHE A 80 -4.75 4.71 -17.27
C PHE A 80 -3.34 5.14 -16.80
N PRO A 81 -2.79 4.55 -15.72
CA PRO A 81 -1.45 4.88 -15.25
C PRO A 81 -0.37 4.25 -16.14
N VAL A 82 0.19 5.00 -17.09
CA VAL A 82 1.30 4.52 -17.94
C VAL A 82 2.60 4.38 -17.16
N ARG A 83 2.77 5.14 -16.07
CA ARG A 83 3.92 5.05 -15.17
C ARG A 83 3.53 5.48 -13.76
N VAL A 84 4.11 4.81 -12.77
CA VAL A 84 3.95 5.10 -11.34
C VAL A 84 5.30 4.99 -10.64
N ASP A 85 5.71 6.05 -9.94
CA ASP A 85 6.89 6.11 -9.09
C ASP A 85 6.44 6.29 -7.62
N ILE A 86 6.61 5.26 -6.78
CA ILE A 86 6.20 5.28 -5.36
C ILE A 86 7.41 5.08 -4.45
N PRO A 87 7.71 6.01 -3.53
CA PRO A 87 8.74 5.81 -2.52
C PRO A 87 8.34 4.70 -1.54
N LEU A 88 9.22 3.73 -1.32
CA LEU A 88 8.99 2.62 -0.39
C LEU A 88 9.52 2.91 1.00
N ILE A 89 10.80 3.29 1.07
CA ILE A 89 11.58 3.63 2.26
C ILE A 89 12.81 4.45 1.84
N LEU A 90 13.14 5.53 2.56
CA LEU A 90 14.37 6.34 2.35
C LEU A 90 14.63 6.65 0.86
N THR A 91 15.74 6.14 0.31
CA THR A 91 16.19 6.34 -1.07
C THR A 91 15.64 5.29 -2.04
N VAL A 92 14.86 4.32 -1.56
CA VAL A 92 14.29 3.23 -2.37
C VAL A 92 12.88 3.60 -2.84
N SER A 93 12.68 3.56 -4.15
CA SER A 93 11.39 3.79 -4.80
C SER A 93 11.09 2.66 -5.77
N ILE A 94 9.81 2.29 -5.91
CA ILE A 94 9.34 1.47 -7.01
C ILE A 94 9.00 2.35 -8.18
N ARG A 95 9.39 1.89 -9.37
CA ARG A 95 8.94 2.41 -10.66
C ARG A 95 8.22 1.31 -11.41
N LEU A 96 6.91 1.43 -11.55
CA LEU A 96 6.11 0.63 -12.46
C LEU A 96 5.90 1.42 -13.75
N ALA A 97 6.17 0.83 -14.91
CA ALA A 97 5.95 1.49 -16.20
C ALA A 97 5.43 0.49 -17.22
N PHE A 98 4.38 0.86 -17.94
CA PHE A 98 3.80 0.08 -19.02
C PHE A 98 4.47 0.49 -20.32
N LYS A 99 5.43 -0.32 -20.77
CA LYS A 99 6.22 -0.06 -21.99
C LYS A 99 5.77 -0.98 -23.12
N ALA A 100 5.84 -0.47 -24.36
CA ALA A 100 5.56 -1.24 -25.58
C ALA A 100 4.22 -1.99 -25.53
N PHE A 101 3.16 -1.33 -25.06
CA PHE A 101 1.84 -1.92 -24.97
C PHE A 101 1.33 -2.33 -26.36
N GLN A 102 0.83 -3.57 -26.46
CA GLN A 102 0.19 -4.09 -27.66
C GLN A 102 -1.13 -4.74 -27.26
N LEU A 103 -2.23 -4.28 -27.86
CA LEU A 103 -3.51 -4.94 -27.73
C LEU A 103 -3.48 -6.18 -28.63
N LEU A 104 -3.64 -7.35 -28.01
CA LEU A 104 -3.63 -8.63 -28.71
C LEU A 104 -5.06 -9.05 -29.04
N ASP A 105 -5.32 -9.28 -30.33
CA ASP A 105 -6.58 -9.86 -30.80
C ASP A 105 -6.53 -11.40 -30.74
N ALA A 106 -7.68 -12.04 -30.99
CA ALA A 106 -7.79 -13.50 -31.06
C ALA A 106 -6.79 -14.15 -32.06
N SER A 107 -6.38 -13.40 -33.09
CA SER A 107 -5.40 -13.87 -34.09
C SER A 107 -3.94 -13.81 -33.62
N LYS A 108 -3.63 -13.07 -32.55
CA LYS A 108 -2.27 -12.86 -32.03
C LYS A 108 -2.09 -13.47 -30.63
N ARG A 109 -2.75 -14.61 -30.37
CA ARG A 109 -2.63 -15.31 -29.08
C ARG A 109 -1.18 -15.72 -28.84
N LEU A 110 -0.69 -15.40 -27.65
CA LEU A 110 0.63 -15.83 -27.20
C LEU A 110 0.63 -17.35 -27.01
N PRO A 111 1.69 -18.05 -27.46
CA PRO A 111 1.79 -19.49 -27.22
C PRO A 111 1.92 -19.77 -25.72
N PRO A 112 1.46 -20.93 -25.22
CA PRO A 112 1.56 -21.28 -23.79
C PRO A 112 3.01 -21.22 -23.26
N SER A 113 3.99 -21.51 -24.11
CA SER A 113 5.42 -21.42 -23.81
C SER A 113 5.87 -20.01 -23.41
N PHE A 114 5.14 -18.96 -23.82
CA PHE A 114 5.43 -17.58 -23.42
C PHE A 114 5.33 -17.39 -21.90
N PHE A 115 4.41 -18.10 -21.24
CA PHE A 115 4.20 -18.02 -19.80
C PHE A 115 5.04 -19.04 -19.01
N ALA A 116 5.58 -20.05 -19.68
CA ALA A 116 6.45 -21.07 -19.08
C ALA A 116 7.91 -20.59 -18.99
N THR A 117 8.14 -19.47 -18.29
CA THR A 117 9.49 -18.93 -18.09
C THR A 117 10.11 -19.52 -16.83
N GLN A 118 10.76 -20.68 -16.97
CA GLN A 118 11.72 -21.17 -15.98
C GLN A 118 13.12 -20.90 -16.52
N PRO A 119 13.84 -19.89 -16.00
CA PRO A 119 15.21 -19.66 -16.43
C PRO A 119 16.06 -20.89 -16.10
N VAL A 120 17.08 -21.15 -16.92
CA VAL A 120 17.99 -22.29 -16.71
C VAL A 120 18.60 -22.23 -15.30
N GLY A 121 18.51 -23.33 -14.56
CA GLY A 121 19.06 -23.43 -13.19
C GLY A 121 18.13 -23.02 -12.05
N TYR A 122 16.92 -22.53 -12.31
CA TYR A 122 15.95 -22.21 -11.26
C TYR A 122 15.08 -23.44 -10.94
N LYS A 123 14.81 -23.73 -9.66
CA LYS A 123 13.83 -24.75 -9.25
C LYS A 123 12.49 -24.07 -8.96
N LYS A 124 11.40 -24.60 -9.51
CA LYS A 124 10.05 -24.20 -9.11
C LYS A 124 9.89 -24.54 -7.63
N LYS A 125 9.51 -23.54 -6.83
CA LYS A 125 9.00 -23.76 -5.49
C LYS A 125 7.50 -23.82 -5.63
N ASP A 126 6.90 -24.97 -5.36
CA ASP A 126 5.45 -25.07 -5.32
C ASP A 126 4.92 -24.07 -4.29
N PRO A 127 3.88 -23.30 -4.62
CA PRO A 127 3.28 -22.40 -3.65
C PRO A 127 2.85 -23.24 -2.43
N PRO A 128 2.96 -22.71 -1.20
CA PRO A 128 2.33 -23.36 -0.06
C PRO A 128 0.86 -23.55 -0.42
N SER A 129 0.40 -24.80 -0.41
CA SER A 129 -0.97 -25.16 -0.72
C SER A 129 -1.90 -24.19 0.00
N LEU A 130 -2.79 -23.55 -0.75
CA LEU A 130 -3.92 -22.84 -0.17
C LEU A 130 -4.79 -23.93 0.46
N GLU A 131 -4.51 -24.27 1.72
CA GLU A 131 -5.36 -25.15 2.53
C GLU A 131 -6.75 -24.51 2.50
N ALA A 132 -7.67 -25.19 1.80
CA ALA A 132 -9.07 -24.82 1.76
C ALA A 132 -9.54 -24.75 3.22
N GLY A 133 -10.07 -23.58 3.61
CA GLY A 133 -10.55 -23.32 4.95
C GLY A 133 -11.42 -24.47 5.45
N GLU A 134 -11.04 -24.98 6.61
CA GLU A 134 -11.73 -25.99 7.37
C GLU A 134 -13.20 -25.57 7.56
N THR A 135 -14.11 -26.48 7.23
CA THR A 135 -15.52 -26.39 7.57
C THR A 135 -15.70 -26.47 9.08
N GLU A 136 -16.00 -25.34 9.74
CA GLU A 136 -16.71 -25.36 11.03
C GLU A 136 -18.22 -25.35 10.75
N GLU A 137 -18.79 -26.54 10.53
CA GLU A 137 -20.20 -26.81 10.78
C GLU A 137 -20.26 -27.87 11.89
N GLY A 138 -20.53 -27.41 13.12
CA GLY A 138 -20.64 -28.31 14.26
C GLY A 138 -21.10 -27.58 15.53
N ALA A 139 -22.22 -28.06 16.07
CA ALA A 139 -22.68 -27.90 17.45
C ALA A 139 -23.38 -26.58 17.86
N ARG A 140 -24.67 -26.47 17.51
CA ARG A 140 -25.70 -26.01 18.46
C ARG A 140 -26.98 -26.84 18.31
N GLU A 141 -26.92 -28.08 18.78
CA GLU A 141 -28.11 -28.79 19.26
C GLU A 141 -27.93 -29.08 20.76
N GLY A 142 -28.99 -28.83 21.52
CA GLY A 142 -29.13 -29.28 22.90
C GLY A 142 -28.66 -28.27 23.95
N VAL A 143 -29.62 -27.53 24.53
CA VAL A 143 -29.86 -27.41 25.97
C VAL A 143 -30.97 -26.36 26.14
N LEU A 144 -32.15 -26.84 26.55
CA LEU A 144 -32.99 -26.31 27.62
C LEU A 144 -34.33 -27.08 27.63
N ALA A 145 -34.32 -28.23 28.30
CA ALA A 145 -35.47 -28.79 28.97
C ALA A 145 -35.09 -28.89 30.45
N GLY A 146 -35.85 -28.22 31.30
CA GLY A 146 -35.68 -28.12 32.75
C GLY A 146 -36.70 -27.15 33.30
#